data_AF-A0A9E0XJW1-F1
#
_entry.id   AF-A0A9E0XJW1-F1
#
_cell.length_a   1.000
_cell.length_b   1.000
_cell.length_c   1.000
_cell.angle_alpha   90.00
_cell.angle_beta   90.00
_cell.angle_gamma   90.00
#
_symmetry.space_group_name_H-M   'P 1'
#
loop_
_entity.id
_entity.type
_entity.pdbx_description
1 polymer ?
#
loop_
_entity_poly.entity_id
_entity_poly.type
_entity_poly.pdbx_seq_one_letter_code
_entity_poly.pdbx_strand_id
1 'polypeptide(L)'
;MTYLYNKFNNWIQNQSIWLKIILPLVMTVSGIFLNYDISFIQNDHPHLFVFFHDYVLPQMLYVLIFSTIFYTYTLFVENKNQPTINELKEKLSAAEDKNKFISERLKDLFDGYLYNLAFKLEFGKKGINCERITLFIHDGNKSLTPFSRYSANPKYGKINRTSYPDHEGCIAKAWENGWHFDASFPCPKQDYKKYLDYNLNNYSIQKSTSKQLSMTSKVYAAHRIEMNGNPLAIIVVESETKDRFEEKFVKDTLKSQNEFLSQIIKELYEYIPRPNTASSRGL
;
A
#
# COMPACT_ATOMS: atom_id res chain seq x y z
N MET A 1 -4.48 44.70 11.93
CA MET A 1 -3.29 44.13 12.61
C MET A 1 -3.10 42.65 12.28
N THR A 2 -4.07 41.76 12.54
CA THR A 2 -3.93 40.30 12.33
C THR A 2 -3.65 39.86 10.88
N TYR A 3 -4.24 40.54 9.89
CA TYR A 3 -3.99 40.24 8.47
C TYR A 3 -2.55 40.52 8.04
N LEU A 4 -2.00 41.68 8.43
CA LEU A 4 -0.62 42.07 8.10
C LEU A 4 0.39 41.14 8.79
N TYR A 5 0.12 40.77 10.04
CA TYR A 5 0.94 39.81 10.78
C TYR A 5 0.98 38.43 10.10
N ASN A 6 -0.18 37.89 9.70
CA ASN A 6 -0.24 36.60 9.00
C ASN A 6 0.44 36.66 7.63
N LYS A 7 0.24 37.75 6.88
CA LYS A 7 0.88 37.95 5.57
C LYS A 7 2.42 38.01 5.69
N PHE A 8 2.92 38.67 6.72
CA PHE A 8 4.35 38.77 7.00
C PHE A 8 4.96 37.42 7.38
N ASN A 9 4.30 36.66 8.26
CA ASN A 9 4.76 35.31 8.63
C ASN A 9 4.78 34.37 7.42
N ASN A 10 3.75 34.42 6.56
CA ASN A 10 3.71 33.62 5.34
C ASN A 10 4.83 34.00 4.36
N TRP A 11 5.16 35.30 4.25
CA TRP A 11 6.29 35.75 3.44
C TRP A 11 7.63 35.21 3.99
N ILE A 12 7.83 35.29 5.32
CA ILE A 12 9.04 34.73 5.98
C ILE A 12 9.16 33.24 5.69
N GLN A 13 8.08 32.48 5.79
CA GLN A 13 8.10 31.05 5.48
C GLN A 13 8.50 30.78 4.04
N ASN A 14 7.90 31.52 3.09
CA ASN A 14 8.21 31.37 1.67
C ASN A 14 9.66 31.70 1.34
N GLN A 15 10.29 32.60 2.10
CA GLN A 15 11.69 33.02 1.94
C GLN A 15 12.66 32.33 2.90
N SER A 16 12.19 31.41 3.74
CA SER A 16 12.96 30.82 4.85
C SER A 16 14.27 30.18 4.39
N ILE A 17 14.27 29.51 3.23
CA ILE A 17 15.46 28.89 2.63
C ILE A 17 16.54 29.94 2.35
N TRP A 18 16.18 31.06 1.71
CA TRP A 18 17.14 32.13 1.39
C TRP A 18 17.60 32.88 2.64
N LEU A 19 16.68 33.13 3.58
CA LEU A 19 17.01 33.81 4.84
C LEU A 19 18.03 33.02 5.67
N LYS A 20 17.94 31.68 5.69
CA LYS A 20 18.91 30.79 6.36
C LYS A 20 20.29 30.77 5.71
N ILE A 21 20.41 31.18 4.45
CA ILE A 21 21.69 31.27 3.75
C ILE A 21 22.30 32.67 3.95
N ILE A 22 21.49 33.71 3.77
CA ILE A 22 21.97 35.10 3.76
C ILE A 22 22.30 35.60 5.17
N LEU A 23 21.45 35.33 6.17
CA LEU A 23 21.62 35.89 7.51
C LEU A 23 22.89 35.38 8.21
N PRO A 24 23.22 34.08 8.20
CA PRO A 24 24.49 33.61 8.76
C PRO A 24 25.70 34.21 8.05
N LEU A 25 25.65 34.40 6.72
CA LEU A 25 26.74 35.03 5.97
C LEU A 25 26.97 36.48 6.40
N VAL A 26 25.90 37.26 6.55
CA VAL A 26 25.96 38.63 7.08
C VAL A 26 26.51 38.65 8.51
N MET A 27 26.08 37.71 9.36
CA MET A 27 26.59 37.59 10.73
C MET A 27 28.08 37.25 10.76
N THR A 28 28.53 36.29 9.94
CA THR A 28 29.94 35.89 9.85
C THR A 28 30.81 37.03 9.36
N VAL A 29 30.41 37.71 8.28
CA VAL A 29 31.16 38.86 7.74
C VAL A 29 31.24 39.98 8.78
N SER A 30 30.12 40.36 9.39
CA SER A 30 30.09 41.42 10.42
C SER A 30 30.95 41.06 11.63
N GLY A 31 30.92 39.79 12.06
CA GLY A 31 31.75 39.29 13.16
C GLY A 31 33.25 39.32 12.86
N ILE A 32 33.65 38.98 11.64
CA ILE A 32 35.05 39.09 11.19
C ILE A 32 35.52 40.55 11.27
N PHE A 33 34.72 41.49 10.77
CA PHE A 33 35.05 42.92 10.79
C PHE A 33 35.17 43.48 12.21
N LEU A 34 34.29 43.09 13.13
CA LEU A 34 34.32 43.53 14.52
C LEU A 34 35.54 42.99 15.29
N ASN A 35 36.07 41.83 14.89
CA ASN A 35 37.22 41.18 15.52
C ASN A 35 38.55 41.49 14.80
N TYR A 36 38.52 42.27 13.73
CA TYR A 36 39.71 42.62 12.97
C TYR A 36 40.47 43.74 13.69
N ASP A 37 41.76 43.50 13.94
CA ASP A 37 42.62 44.50 14.59
C ASP A 37 42.94 45.64 13.61
N ILE A 38 42.33 46.81 13.85
CA ILE A 38 42.53 48.03 13.07
C ILE A 38 43.60 48.96 13.67
N SER A 39 44.29 48.55 14.74
CA SER A 39 45.30 49.39 15.42
C SER A 39 46.47 49.75 14.51
N PHE A 40 46.80 48.94 13.49
CA PHE A 40 47.82 49.28 12.50
C PHE A 40 47.47 50.53 11.68
N ILE A 41 46.18 50.79 11.43
CA ILE A 41 45.69 51.97 10.69
C ILE A 41 45.87 53.24 11.52
N GLN A 42 45.92 53.13 12.84
CA GLN A 42 46.07 54.27 13.74
C GLN A 42 47.38 55.04 13.50
N ASN A 43 48.46 54.32 13.18
CA ASN A 43 49.78 54.90 12.96
C ASN A 43 49.93 55.50 11.56
N ASP A 44 49.38 54.83 10.54
CA ASP A 44 49.55 55.24 9.14
C ASP A 44 48.49 56.26 8.69
N HIS A 45 47.25 56.12 9.15
CA HIS A 45 46.09 56.92 8.72
C HIS A 45 45.10 57.21 9.87
N PRO A 46 45.37 58.20 10.72
CA PRO A 46 44.57 58.47 11.93
C PRO A 46 43.12 58.92 11.64
N HIS A 47 42.89 59.63 10.53
CA HIS A 47 41.53 60.05 10.14
C HIS A 47 40.66 58.86 9.70
N LEU A 48 41.25 57.87 9.03
CA LEU A 48 40.55 56.63 8.67
C LEU A 48 40.27 55.80 9.91
N PHE A 49 41.22 55.73 10.84
CA PHE A 49 41.02 55.03 12.11
C PHE A 49 39.80 55.56 12.88
N VAL A 50 39.69 56.89 13.04
CA VAL A 50 38.53 57.53 13.69
C VAL A 50 37.23 57.23 12.93
N PHE A 51 37.24 57.30 11.60
CA PHE A 51 36.06 56.97 10.80
C PHE A 51 35.59 55.52 10.99
N PHE A 52 36.52 54.56 10.92
CA PHE A 52 36.19 53.14 11.11
C PHE A 52 35.72 52.85 12.53
N HIS A 53 36.43 53.38 13.53
CA HIS A 53 36.14 53.14 14.94
C HIS A 53 34.81 53.76 15.39
N ASP A 54 34.58 55.04 15.07
CA ASP A 54 33.43 55.78 15.61
C ASP A 54 32.15 55.60 14.79
N TYR A 55 32.27 55.26 13.50
CA TYR A 55 31.11 55.14 12.62
C TYR A 55 30.90 53.74 12.06
N VAL A 56 31.94 53.03 11.62
CA VAL A 56 31.75 51.73 10.94
C VAL A 56 31.52 50.59 11.95
N LEU A 57 32.34 50.49 12.99
CA LEU A 57 32.24 49.41 13.99
C LEU A 57 30.88 49.40 14.72
N PRO A 58 30.32 50.53 15.19
CA PRO A 58 29.00 50.54 15.81
C PRO A 58 27.89 50.09 14.85
N GLN A 59 27.96 50.47 13.57
CA GLN A 59 26.98 50.04 12.56
C GLN A 59 27.06 48.54 12.30
N MET A 60 28.27 47.96 12.25
CA MET A 60 28.45 46.51 12.12
C MET A 60 27.90 45.76 13.35
N LEU A 61 28.05 46.33 14.55
CA LEU A 61 27.45 45.77 15.76
C LEU A 61 25.91 45.78 15.69
N TYR A 62 25.30 46.87 15.23
CA TYR A 62 23.84 46.92 15.01
C TYR A 62 23.40 45.88 13.98
N VAL A 63 24.08 45.76 12.84
CA VAL A 63 23.78 44.77 11.80
C VAL A 63 23.86 43.34 12.37
N LEU A 64 24.88 43.04 13.17
CA LEU A 64 25.03 41.73 13.82
C LEU A 64 23.87 41.43 14.78
N ILE A 65 23.49 42.40 15.63
CA ILE A 65 22.38 42.23 16.58
C ILE A 65 21.05 42.04 15.84
N PHE A 66 20.74 42.89 14.87
CA PHE A 66 19.50 42.80 14.10
C PHE A 66 19.40 41.51 13.29
N SER A 67 20.48 41.09 12.62
CA SER A 67 20.50 39.82 11.88
C SER A 67 20.34 38.61 12.80
N THR A 68 20.93 38.64 14.00
CA THR A 68 20.73 37.58 15.01
C THR A 68 19.28 37.50 15.46
N ILE A 69 18.67 38.63 15.84
CA ILE A 69 17.27 38.68 16.28
C ILE A 69 16.34 38.23 15.15
N PHE A 70 16.61 38.67 13.92
CA PHE A 70 15.79 38.31 12.78
C PHE A 70 15.94 36.81 12.45
N TYR A 71 17.15 36.27 12.51
CA TYR A 71 17.40 34.84 12.33
C TYR A 71 16.65 34.00 13.39
N THR A 72 16.75 34.35 14.68
CA THR A 72 16.01 33.63 15.72
C THR A 72 14.50 33.73 15.56
N TYR A 73 13.99 34.87 15.09
CA TYR A 73 12.58 35.04 14.76
C TYR A 73 12.15 34.13 13.59
N THR A 74 12.96 34.02 12.54
CA THR A 74 12.66 33.10 11.41
C THR A 74 12.58 31.65 11.86
N LEU A 75 13.51 31.21 12.74
CA LEU A 75 13.49 29.87 13.33
C LEU A 75 12.24 29.64 14.20
N PHE A 76 11.82 30.65 14.96
CA PHE A 76 10.62 30.57 15.79
C PHE A 76 9.34 30.43 14.94
N VAL A 77 9.19 31.24 13.89
CA VAL A 77 8.04 31.15 12.97
C VAL A 77 8.00 29.78 12.29
N GLU A 78 9.15 29.24 11.90
CA GLU A 78 9.21 27.91 11.28
C GLU A 78 8.85 26.80 12.27
N ASN A 79 9.45 26.79 13.46
CA ASN A 79 9.21 25.76 14.46
C ASN A 79 7.76 25.72 14.94
N LYS A 80 7.07 26.87 14.98
CA LYS A 80 5.63 26.94 15.31
C LYS A 80 4.75 26.28 14.24
N ASN A 81 5.19 26.27 12.99
CA ASN A 81 4.40 25.81 11.85
C ASN A 81 4.82 24.44 11.32
N GLN A 82 5.94 23.89 11.81
CA GLN A 82 6.28 22.49 11.57
C GLN A 82 5.37 21.60 12.43
N PRO A 83 4.68 20.62 11.84
CA PRO A 83 3.91 19.69 12.62
C PRO A 83 4.85 18.95 13.57
N THR A 84 4.46 18.86 14.84
CA THR A 84 5.27 18.14 15.81
C THR A 84 5.36 16.65 15.42
N ILE A 85 6.42 15.97 15.85
CA ILE A 85 6.56 14.52 15.62
C ILE A 85 5.32 13.76 16.12
N ASN A 86 4.71 14.25 17.20
CA ASN A 86 3.48 13.66 17.75
C ASN A 86 2.28 13.87 16.81
N GLU A 87 2.08 15.07 16.28
CA GLU A 87 1.02 15.32 15.29
C GLU A 87 1.21 14.51 14.00
N LEU A 88 2.45 14.36 13.53
CA LEU A 88 2.76 13.52 12.38
C LEU A 88 2.43 12.05 12.66
N LYS A 89 2.78 11.56 13.86
CA LYS A 89 2.43 10.19 14.30
C LYS A 89 0.92 10.01 14.42
N GLU A 90 0.19 10.97 14.97
CA GLU A 90 -1.27 10.92 15.05
C GLU A 90 -1.92 10.91 13.66
N LYS A 91 -1.45 11.77 12.74
CA LYS A 91 -1.93 11.79 11.35
C LYS A 91 -1.63 10.48 10.63
N LEU A 92 -0.46 9.89 10.87
CA LEU A 92 -0.09 8.59 10.32
C LEU A 92 -1.01 7.50 10.86
N SER A 93 -1.19 7.42 12.18
CA SER A 93 -2.09 6.46 12.83
C SER A 93 -3.52 6.60 12.31
N ALA A 94 -4.03 7.83 12.21
CA ALA A 94 -5.39 8.08 11.70
C ALA A 94 -5.54 7.68 10.22
N ALA A 95 -4.51 7.90 9.40
CA ALA A 95 -4.50 7.45 8.01
C ALA A 95 -4.44 5.92 7.89
N GLU A 96 -3.67 5.25 8.75
CA GLU A 96 -3.59 3.78 8.83
C GLU A 96 -4.91 3.17 9.28
N ASP A 97 -5.54 3.71 10.32
CA ASP A 97 -6.86 3.28 10.80
C ASP A 97 -7.93 3.44 9.71
N LYS A 98 -7.91 4.56 8.98
CA LYS A 98 -8.81 4.79 7.85
C LYS A 98 -8.59 3.78 6.74
N ASN A 99 -7.34 3.47 6.39
CA ASN A 99 -7.02 2.46 5.39
C ASN A 99 -7.46 1.06 5.82
N LYS A 100 -7.27 0.70 7.09
CA LYS A 100 -7.74 -0.57 7.66
C LYS A 100 -9.26 -0.66 7.59
N PHE A 101 -9.96 0.39 7.99
CA PHE A 101 -11.42 0.45 7.91
C PHE A 101 -11.91 0.28 6.46
N ILE A 102 -11.29 0.95 5.50
CA ILE A 102 -11.62 0.78 4.07
C ILE A 102 -11.36 -0.66 3.64
N SER A 103 -10.21 -1.24 3.99
CA SER A 103 -9.85 -2.62 3.65
C SER A 103 -10.88 -3.64 4.19
N GLU A 104 -11.34 -3.46 5.43
CA GLU A 104 -12.37 -4.29 6.04
C GLU A 104 -13.72 -4.16 5.31
N ARG A 105 -14.14 -2.93 4.99
CA ARG A 105 -15.38 -2.68 4.22
C ARG A 105 -15.32 -3.24 2.80
N LEU A 106 -14.16 -3.19 2.16
CA LEU A 106 -13.95 -3.81 0.85
C LEU A 106 -14.10 -5.33 0.94
N LYS A 107 -13.52 -5.94 1.97
CA LYS A 107 -13.68 -7.37 2.19
C LYS A 107 -15.17 -7.75 2.32
N ASP A 108 -15.95 -7.01 3.12
CA ASP A 108 -17.40 -7.24 3.26
C ASP A 108 -18.14 -7.12 1.92
N LEU A 109 -17.77 -6.12 1.10
CA LEU A 109 -18.35 -5.91 -0.22
C LEU A 109 -18.09 -7.10 -1.16
N PHE A 110 -16.86 -7.59 -1.20
CA PHE A 110 -16.51 -8.74 -2.03
C PHE A 110 -17.10 -10.04 -1.48
N ASP A 111 -17.20 -10.21 -0.16
CA ASP A 111 -17.87 -11.36 0.46
C ASP A 111 -19.36 -11.40 0.08
N GLY A 112 -20.05 -10.25 0.13
CA GLY A 112 -21.44 -10.12 -0.34
C GLY A 112 -21.59 -10.33 -1.85
N TYR A 113 -20.61 -9.88 -2.64
CA TYR A 113 -20.61 -10.13 -4.08
C TYR A 113 -20.43 -11.62 -4.40
N LEU A 114 -19.47 -12.30 -3.75
CA LEU A 114 -19.27 -13.74 -3.93
C LEU A 114 -20.47 -14.56 -3.46
N TYR A 115 -21.19 -14.12 -2.43
CA TYR A 115 -22.47 -14.70 -2.03
C TYR A 115 -23.49 -14.65 -3.17
N ASN A 116 -23.69 -13.49 -3.79
CA ASN A 116 -24.62 -13.32 -4.91
C ASN A 116 -24.22 -14.16 -6.13
N LEU A 117 -22.92 -14.24 -6.41
CA LEU A 117 -22.40 -15.06 -7.51
C LEU A 117 -22.56 -16.55 -7.22
N ALA A 118 -22.34 -16.99 -5.98
CA ALA A 118 -22.58 -18.35 -5.54
C ALA A 118 -24.06 -18.74 -5.65
N PHE A 119 -24.97 -17.81 -5.36
CA PHE A 119 -26.41 -18.02 -5.59
C PHE A 119 -26.72 -18.26 -7.07
N LYS A 120 -26.14 -17.46 -7.98
CA LYS A 120 -26.25 -17.68 -9.44
C LYS A 120 -25.69 -19.03 -9.88
N LEU A 121 -24.59 -19.48 -9.24
CA LEU A 121 -23.98 -20.80 -9.44
C LEU A 121 -24.69 -21.93 -8.68
N GLU A 122 -25.84 -21.63 -8.08
CA GLU A 122 -26.72 -22.59 -7.41
C GLU A 122 -26.12 -23.26 -6.17
N PHE A 123 -25.18 -22.62 -5.48
CA PHE A 123 -24.53 -23.19 -4.30
C PHE A 123 -25.56 -23.61 -3.24
N GLY A 124 -25.36 -24.79 -2.63
CA GLY A 124 -26.24 -25.31 -1.59
C GLY A 124 -27.61 -25.82 -2.10
N LYS A 125 -27.91 -25.71 -3.42
CA LYS A 125 -29.11 -26.36 -3.97
C LYS A 125 -29.04 -27.87 -3.72
N LYS A 126 -30.21 -28.47 -3.52
CA LYS A 126 -30.40 -29.90 -3.17
C LYS A 126 -29.84 -30.29 -1.79
N GLY A 127 -29.55 -29.32 -0.92
CA GLY A 127 -29.06 -29.56 0.45
C GLY A 127 -27.60 -30.03 0.51
N ILE A 128 -26.86 -29.91 -0.60
CA ILE A 128 -25.47 -30.33 -0.69
C ILE A 128 -24.60 -29.09 -0.62
N ASN A 129 -23.94 -28.88 0.53
CA ASN A 129 -23.01 -27.76 0.73
C ASN A 129 -21.57 -28.25 0.50
N CYS A 130 -21.22 -28.42 -0.77
CA CYS A 130 -19.98 -29.03 -1.22
C CYS A 130 -19.14 -28.12 -2.11
N GLU A 131 -19.51 -26.84 -2.21
CA GLU A 131 -18.94 -25.88 -3.16
C GLU A 131 -18.27 -24.72 -2.43
N ARG A 132 -17.26 -24.15 -3.08
CA ARG A 132 -16.56 -22.96 -2.61
C ARG A 132 -16.24 -22.07 -3.80
N ILE A 133 -16.36 -20.77 -3.59
CA ILE A 133 -15.87 -19.73 -4.51
C ILE A 133 -14.84 -18.88 -3.78
N THR A 134 -13.71 -18.59 -4.43
CA THR A 134 -12.64 -17.75 -3.87
C THR A 134 -12.17 -16.76 -4.93
N LEU A 135 -12.01 -15.50 -4.53
CA LEU A 135 -11.33 -14.48 -5.30
C LEU A 135 -9.88 -14.37 -4.81
N PHE A 136 -8.93 -14.55 -5.72
CA PHE A 136 -7.50 -14.41 -5.49
C PHE A 136 -7.00 -13.12 -6.15
N ILE A 137 -6.22 -12.34 -5.41
CA ILE A 137 -5.53 -11.17 -5.93
C ILE A 137 -4.05 -11.53 -6.11
N HIS A 138 -3.46 -11.07 -7.22
CA HIS A 138 -2.03 -11.24 -7.46
C HIS A 138 -1.26 -10.08 -6.81
N ASP A 139 -0.30 -10.40 -5.95
CA ASP A 139 0.42 -9.41 -5.14
C ASP A 139 1.59 -8.73 -5.88
N GLY A 140 1.89 -9.17 -7.11
CA GLY A 140 3.00 -8.70 -7.93
C GLY A 140 4.32 -9.44 -7.68
N ASN A 141 4.42 -10.21 -6.60
CA ASN A 141 5.59 -10.96 -6.16
C ASN A 141 5.38 -12.48 -6.34
N LYS A 142 4.86 -12.88 -7.50
CA LYS A 142 4.65 -14.28 -7.88
C LYS A 142 3.77 -15.07 -6.91
N SER A 143 2.89 -14.39 -6.18
CA SER A 143 2.02 -15.03 -5.20
C SER A 143 0.57 -14.56 -5.34
N LEU A 144 -0.33 -15.52 -5.17
CA LEU A 144 -1.77 -15.35 -5.22
C LEU A 144 -2.31 -15.44 -3.79
N THR A 145 -2.93 -14.36 -3.31
CA THR A 145 -3.52 -14.29 -1.97
C THR A 145 -5.05 -14.36 -2.09
N PRO A 146 -5.71 -15.28 -1.35
CA PRO A 146 -7.17 -15.29 -1.30
C PRO A 146 -7.65 -14.04 -0.56
N PHE A 147 -8.41 -13.20 -1.25
CA PHE A 147 -8.94 -11.95 -0.71
C PHE A 147 -10.33 -12.13 -0.11
N SER A 148 -11.21 -12.83 -0.83
CA SER A 148 -12.58 -13.11 -0.39
C SER A 148 -12.95 -14.54 -0.75
N ARG A 149 -13.80 -15.15 0.07
CA ARG A 149 -14.20 -16.55 -0.06
C ARG A 149 -15.60 -16.76 0.47
N TYR A 150 -16.42 -17.47 -0.31
CA TYR A 150 -17.74 -17.89 0.10
C TYR A 150 -17.94 -19.39 -0.12
N SER A 151 -18.71 -20.01 0.78
CA SER A 151 -19.18 -21.38 0.70
C SER A 151 -20.44 -21.51 1.53
N ALA A 152 -21.43 -22.25 1.04
CA ALA A 152 -22.62 -22.58 1.82
C ALA A 152 -22.29 -23.45 3.05
N ASN A 153 -21.16 -24.17 3.01
CA ASN A 153 -20.59 -24.87 4.16
C ASN A 153 -19.62 -23.95 4.93
N PRO A 154 -19.89 -23.58 6.19
CA PRO A 154 -19.01 -22.73 6.98
C PRO A 154 -17.60 -23.28 7.16
N LYS A 155 -17.43 -24.62 7.11
CA LYS A 155 -16.10 -25.26 7.17
C LYS A 155 -15.20 -24.81 6.01
N TYR A 156 -15.77 -24.69 4.81
CA TYR A 156 -15.03 -24.33 3.60
C TYR A 156 -14.97 -22.83 3.35
N GLY A 157 -15.79 -22.03 4.03
CA GLY A 157 -15.76 -20.56 3.95
C GLY A 157 -14.53 -19.93 4.60
N LYS A 158 -13.87 -20.62 5.54
CA LYS A 158 -12.69 -20.09 6.23
C LYS A 158 -11.46 -20.04 5.29
N ILE A 159 -10.71 -18.94 5.37
CA ILE A 159 -9.42 -18.76 4.70
C ILE A 159 -8.33 -19.25 5.65
N ASN A 160 -7.69 -20.37 5.32
CA ASN A 160 -6.66 -20.99 6.16
C ASN A 160 -5.24 -20.80 5.62
N ARG A 161 -5.09 -20.62 4.30
CA ARG A 161 -3.80 -20.42 3.63
C ARG A 161 -3.78 -19.00 3.06
N THR A 162 -2.74 -18.24 3.36
CA THR A 162 -2.65 -16.79 3.07
C THR A 162 -1.93 -16.46 1.76
N SER A 163 -1.17 -17.41 1.19
CA SER A 163 -0.49 -17.23 -0.09
C SER A 163 -0.31 -18.56 -0.81
N TYR A 164 -0.40 -18.50 -2.14
CA TYR A 164 -0.24 -19.61 -3.06
C TYR A 164 0.79 -19.22 -4.13
N PRO A 165 1.72 -20.11 -4.50
CA PRO A 165 2.61 -19.87 -5.62
C PRO A 165 1.83 -19.70 -6.92
N ASP A 166 2.26 -18.77 -7.76
CA ASP A 166 1.67 -18.48 -9.08
C ASP A 166 1.90 -19.57 -10.14
N HIS A 167 2.72 -20.59 -9.83
CA HIS A 167 3.08 -21.70 -10.71
C HIS A 167 2.50 -23.06 -10.25
N GLU A 168 1.67 -23.08 -9.21
CA GLU A 168 1.02 -24.30 -8.71
C GLU A 168 -0.52 -24.24 -8.84
N GLY A 169 -1.14 -25.39 -9.08
CA GLY A 169 -2.60 -25.54 -8.99
C GLY A 169 -3.39 -25.10 -10.23
N CYS A 170 -4.70 -25.28 -10.15
CA CYS A 170 -5.65 -24.80 -11.15
C CYS A 170 -5.58 -23.28 -11.33
N ILE A 171 -5.19 -22.56 -10.27
CA ILE A 171 -5.03 -21.10 -10.28
C ILE A 171 -3.89 -20.67 -11.21
N ALA A 172 -2.74 -21.34 -11.19
CA ALA A 172 -1.63 -21.04 -12.09
C ALA A 172 -2.03 -21.24 -13.56
N LYS A 173 -2.69 -22.35 -13.87
CA LYS A 173 -3.16 -22.62 -15.24
C LYS A 173 -4.16 -21.58 -15.74
N ALA A 174 -5.09 -21.12 -14.90
CA ALA A 174 -5.99 -20.03 -15.27
C ALA A 174 -5.26 -18.69 -15.37
N TRP A 175 -4.27 -18.44 -14.52
CA TRP A 175 -3.43 -17.24 -14.59
C TRP A 175 -2.67 -17.14 -15.92
N GLU A 176 -2.26 -18.26 -16.49
CA GLU A 176 -1.56 -18.32 -17.78
C GLU A 176 -2.53 -18.29 -18.97
N ASN A 177 -3.61 -19.07 -18.92
CA ASN A 177 -4.48 -19.33 -20.08
C ASN A 177 -5.78 -18.52 -20.10
N GLY A 178 -6.07 -17.75 -19.04
CA GLY A 178 -7.30 -16.96 -18.87
C GLY A 178 -8.51 -17.76 -18.36
N TRP A 179 -8.54 -19.07 -18.64
CA TRP A 179 -9.57 -20.01 -18.21
C TRP A 179 -8.97 -21.39 -17.98
N HIS A 180 -9.40 -22.07 -16.93
CA HIS A 180 -9.09 -23.49 -16.70
C HIS A 180 -10.28 -24.19 -16.06
N PHE A 181 -10.64 -25.36 -16.59
CA PHE A 181 -11.67 -26.24 -16.03
C PHE A 181 -11.13 -27.66 -15.94
N ASP A 182 -11.35 -28.32 -14.79
CA ASP A 182 -11.00 -29.73 -14.63
C ASP A 182 -11.95 -30.41 -13.65
N ALA A 183 -12.69 -31.40 -14.15
CA ALA A 183 -13.56 -32.29 -13.39
C ALA A 183 -13.00 -33.72 -13.29
N SER A 184 -11.71 -33.94 -13.59
CA SER A 184 -11.11 -35.27 -13.71
C SER A 184 -10.41 -35.73 -12.43
N PHE A 185 -10.46 -34.94 -11.36
CA PHE A 185 -9.82 -35.26 -10.09
C PHE A 185 -10.32 -36.60 -9.53
N PRO A 186 -9.42 -37.52 -9.12
CA PRO A 186 -9.79 -38.77 -8.49
C PRO A 186 -10.60 -38.58 -7.21
N CYS A 187 -11.49 -39.51 -6.88
CA CYS A 187 -12.23 -39.44 -5.62
C CYS A 187 -11.30 -39.78 -4.44
N PRO A 188 -11.00 -38.84 -3.53
CA PRO A 188 -10.06 -39.05 -2.42
C PRO A 188 -10.55 -40.10 -1.42
N LYS A 189 -11.87 -40.32 -1.33
CA LYS A 189 -12.46 -41.37 -0.48
C LYS A 189 -12.25 -42.79 -1.03
N GLN A 190 -12.05 -42.92 -2.34
CA GLN A 190 -11.81 -44.21 -3.00
C GLN A 190 -10.31 -44.50 -3.11
N ASP A 191 -9.53 -43.52 -3.56
CA ASP A 191 -8.08 -43.65 -3.70
C ASP A 191 -7.40 -42.30 -3.43
N TYR A 192 -7.02 -42.11 -2.17
CA TYR A 192 -6.35 -40.88 -1.75
C TYR A 192 -4.95 -40.74 -2.35
N LYS A 193 -4.23 -41.86 -2.59
CA LYS A 193 -2.90 -41.83 -3.19
C LYS A 193 -2.99 -41.29 -4.62
N LYS A 194 -3.94 -41.80 -5.41
CA LYS A 194 -4.19 -41.33 -6.76
C LYS A 194 -4.60 -39.86 -6.80
N TYR A 195 -5.38 -39.38 -5.84
CA TYR A 195 -5.69 -37.95 -5.71
C TYR A 195 -4.42 -37.10 -5.46
N LEU A 196 -3.53 -37.53 -4.57
CA LEU A 196 -2.27 -36.85 -4.30
C LEU A 196 -1.33 -36.88 -5.51
N ASP A 197 -1.22 -38.01 -6.18
CA ASP A 197 -0.42 -38.16 -7.41
C ASP A 197 -0.98 -37.29 -8.55
N TYR A 198 -2.31 -37.17 -8.66
CA TYR A 198 -2.95 -36.32 -9.65
C TYR A 198 -2.63 -34.84 -9.42
N ASN A 199 -2.70 -34.37 -8.17
CA ASN A 199 -2.33 -33.00 -7.78
C ASN A 199 -0.85 -32.69 -8.07
N LEU A 200 0.05 -33.63 -7.75
CA LEU A 200 1.47 -33.45 -8.02
C LEU A 200 1.77 -33.43 -9.53
N ASN A 201 1.26 -34.40 -10.28
CA ASN A 201 1.66 -34.60 -11.67
C ASN A 201 1.01 -33.59 -12.63
N ASN A 202 -0.22 -33.14 -12.34
CA ASN A 202 -0.96 -32.24 -13.24
C ASN A 202 -0.88 -30.78 -12.83
N TYR A 203 -0.57 -30.50 -11.56
CA TYR A 203 -0.69 -29.18 -10.96
C TYR A 203 0.52 -28.78 -10.12
N SER A 204 1.56 -29.60 -10.08
CA SER A 204 2.79 -29.34 -9.33
C SER A 204 2.57 -29.13 -7.82
N ILE A 205 1.40 -29.51 -7.28
CA ILE A 205 1.11 -29.36 -5.86
C ILE A 205 1.72 -30.52 -5.09
N GLN A 206 2.68 -30.23 -4.22
CA GLN A 206 3.32 -31.23 -3.37
C GLN A 206 2.30 -32.03 -2.55
N LYS A 207 2.61 -33.32 -2.31
CA LYS A 207 1.72 -34.21 -1.55
C LYS A 207 1.50 -33.73 -0.12
N SER A 208 2.51 -33.13 0.50
CA SER A 208 2.42 -32.51 1.84
C SER A 208 1.41 -31.36 1.83
N THR A 209 1.49 -30.45 0.86
CA THR A 209 0.55 -29.35 0.65
C THR A 209 -0.87 -29.86 0.39
N SER A 210 -1.01 -30.85 -0.48
CA SER A 210 -2.30 -31.47 -0.82
C SER A 210 -3.01 -32.08 0.40
N LYS A 211 -2.25 -32.61 1.37
CA LYS A 211 -2.79 -33.14 2.63
C LYS A 211 -3.32 -32.07 3.58
N GLN A 212 -2.85 -30.83 3.45
CA GLN A 212 -3.26 -29.70 4.29
C GLN A 212 -4.45 -28.93 3.71
N LEU A 213 -4.93 -29.30 2.50
CA LEU A 213 -6.08 -28.66 1.89
C LEU A 213 -7.33 -28.89 2.75
N SER A 214 -8.02 -27.79 3.08
CA SER A 214 -9.25 -27.83 3.87
C SER A 214 -10.43 -28.48 3.16
N MET A 215 -10.34 -28.61 1.84
CA MET A 215 -11.35 -29.14 0.94
C MET A 215 -10.66 -30.01 -0.11
N THR A 216 -11.15 -31.23 -0.30
CA THR A 216 -10.65 -32.16 -1.31
C THR A 216 -11.56 -32.12 -2.53
N SER A 217 -11.41 -31.07 -3.33
CA SER A 217 -12.29 -30.80 -4.46
C SER A 217 -12.04 -31.79 -5.60
N LYS A 218 -13.10 -32.13 -6.32
CA LYS A 218 -13.09 -33.02 -7.49
C LYS A 218 -13.32 -32.28 -8.80
N VAL A 219 -13.76 -31.03 -8.73
CA VAL A 219 -13.95 -30.15 -9.87
C VAL A 219 -13.46 -28.75 -9.54
N TYR A 220 -12.79 -28.14 -10.50
CA TYR A 220 -12.29 -26.77 -10.45
C TYR A 220 -12.68 -26.04 -11.74
N ALA A 221 -13.13 -24.79 -11.58
CA ALA A 221 -13.29 -23.83 -12.64
C ALA A 221 -12.60 -22.54 -12.20
N ALA A 222 -11.61 -22.07 -12.95
CA ALA A 222 -10.85 -20.88 -12.63
C ALA A 222 -10.83 -19.93 -13.82
N HIS A 223 -11.15 -18.66 -13.56
CA HIS A 223 -11.19 -17.61 -14.56
C HIS A 223 -10.28 -16.46 -14.14
N ARG A 224 -9.39 -16.05 -15.03
CA ARG A 224 -8.56 -14.85 -14.84
C ARG A 224 -9.41 -13.61 -15.13
N ILE A 225 -9.40 -12.70 -14.17
CA ILE A 225 -9.97 -11.37 -14.33
C ILE A 225 -8.88 -10.48 -14.90
N GLU A 226 -9.16 -9.86 -16.04
CA GLU A 226 -8.24 -9.01 -16.76
C GLU A 226 -8.92 -7.75 -17.30
N MET A 227 -8.13 -6.68 -17.42
CA MET A 227 -8.57 -5.41 -18.00
C MET A 227 -7.51 -4.91 -18.98
N ASN A 228 -7.93 -4.63 -20.23
CA ASN A 228 -7.02 -4.18 -21.30
C ASN A 228 -5.81 -5.11 -21.49
N GLY A 229 -6.00 -6.43 -21.34
CA GLY A 229 -4.95 -7.43 -21.45
C GLY A 229 -4.06 -7.59 -20.21
N ASN A 230 -4.23 -6.77 -19.17
CA ASN A 230 -3.48 -6.90 -17.91
C ASN A 230 -4.23 -7.81 -16.92
N PRO A 231 -3.61 -8.89 -16.44
CA PRO A 231 -4.23 -9.79 -15.48
C PRO A 231 -4.22 -9.15 -14.07
N LEU A 232 -5.37 -9.17 -13.40
CA LEU A 232 -5.57 -8.51 -12.11
C LEU A 232 -5.80 -9.51 -10.97
N ALA A 233 -6.63 -10.53 -11.23
CA ALA A 233 -7.11 -11.45 -10.21
C ALA A 233 -7.55 -12.78 -10.83
N ILE A 234 -7.89 -13.74 -9.98
CA ILE A 234 -8.48 -15.03 -10.41
C ILE A 234 -9.68 -15.31 -9.54
N ILE A 235 -10.80 -15.66 -10.17
CA ILE A 235 -11.96 -16.22 -9.47
C ILE A 235 -12.01 -17.73 -9.68
N VAL A 236 -12.12 -18.47 -8.60
CA VAL A 236 -12.10 -19.93 -8.59
C VAL A 236 -13.36 -20.46 -7.96
N VAL A 237 -14.03 -21.36 -8.66
CA VAL A 237 -15.15 -22.15 -8.19
C VAL A 237 -14.70 -23.60 -8.11
N GLU A 238 -14.94 -24.26 -6.99
CA GLU A 238 -14.57 -25.65 -6.79
C GLU A 238 -15.64 -26.42 -6.02
N SER A 239 -15.69 -27.74 -6.20
CA SER A 239 -16.63 -28.61 -5.47
C SER A 239 -16.05 -29.98 -5.16
N GLU A 240 -16.48 -30.59 -4.05
CA GLU A 240 -16.20 -32.00 -3.70
C GLU A 240 -17.02 -32.99 -4.54
N THR A 241 -17.92 -32.53 -5.41
CA THR A 241 -18.77 -33.36 -6.26
C THR A 241 -18.36 -33.18 -7.72
N LYS A 242 -17.98 -34.28 -8.38
CA LYS A 242 -17.38 -34.28 -9.73
C LYS A 242 -18.29 -33.63 -10.78
N ASP A 243 -19.57 -34.02 -10.77
CA ASP A 243 -20.54 -33.57 -11.77
C ASP A 243 -21.35 -32.35 -11.29
N ARG A 244 -20.78 -31.58 -10.35
CA ARG A 244 -21.49 -30.43 -9.76
C ARG A 244 -21.73 -29.31 -10.77
N PHE A 245 -20.81 -29.14 -11.69
CA PHE A 245 -20.77 -27.99 -12.60
C PHE A 245 -20.62 -28.44 -14.04
N GLU A 246 -21.47 -27.92 -14.91
CA GLU A 246 -21.24 -27.93 -16.34
C GLU A 246 -20.25 -26.81 -16.70
N GLU A 247 -19.18 -27.14 -17.45
CA GLU A 247 -18.13 -26.18 -17.77
C GLU A 247 -18.69 -24.91 -18.42
N LYS A 248 -19.55 -25.06 -19.43
CA LYS A 248 -20.11 -23.93 -20.19
C LYS A 248 -20.88 -22.98 -19.28
N PHE A 249 -21.76 -23.51 -18.43
CA PHE A 249 -22.55 -22.72 -17.49
C PHE A 249 -21.67 -21.91 -16.54
N VAL A 250 -20.64 -22.52 -15.93
CA VAL A 250 -19.76 -21.80 -15.01
C VAL A 250 -18.88 -20.80 -15.76
N LYS A 251 -18.41 -21.15 -16.97
CA LYS A 251 -17.62 -20.26 -17.82
C LYS A 251 -18.38 -18.99 -18.19
N ASP A 252 -19.61 -19.13 -18.67
CA ASP A 252 -20.45 -17.99 -19.06
C ASP A 252 -20.81 -17.14 -17.83
N THR A 253 -21.10 -17.79 -16.70
CA THR A 253 -21.38 -17.10 -15.43
C THR A 253 -20.19 -16.30 -14.92
N LEU A 254 -18.97 -16.86 -14.93
CA LEU A 254 -17.77 -16.16 -14.46
C LEU A 254 -17.29 -15.09 -15.45
N LYS A 255 -17.34 -15.37 -16.77
CA LYS A 255 -16.94 -14.40 -17.79
C LYS A 255 -17.81 -13.14 -17.78
N SER A 256 -19.11 -13.28 -17.55
CA SER A 256 -20.01 -12.14 -17.44
C SER A 256 -19.70 -11.23 -16.23
N GLN A 257 -18.83 -11.66 -15.31
CA GLN A 257 -18.38 -10.84 -14.18
C GLN A 257 -17.06 -10.09 -14.45
N ASN A 258 -16.35 -10.38 -15.55
CA ASN A 258 -15.00 -9.86 -15.78
C ASN A 258 -14.97 -8.32 -15.76
N GLU A 259 -15.83 -7.66 -16.53
CA GLU A 259 -15.85 -6.20 -16.66
C GLU A 259 -16.03 -5.53 -15.29
N PHE A 260 -17.09 -5.91 -14.56
CA PHE A 260 -17.40 -5.39 -13.24
C PHE A 260 -16.26 -5.62 -12.23
N LEU A 261 -15.78 -6.86 -12.12
CA LEU A 261 -14.71 -7.21 -11.18
C LEU A 261 -13.41 -6.48 -11.51
N SER A 262 -13.07 -6.40 -12.79
CA SER A 262 -11.84 -5.76 -13.23
C SER A 262 -11.83 -4.27 -12.93
N GLN A 263 -12.96 -3.58 -13.11
CA GLN A 263 -13.11 -2.17 -12.79
C GLN A 263 -12.99 -1.93 -11.28
N ILE A 264 -13.73 -2.67 -10.46
CA ILE A 264 -13.71 -2.52 -9.00
C ILE A 264 -12.33 -2.84 -8.43
N ILE A 265 -11.69 -3.93 -8.88
CA ILE A 265 -10.35 -4.31 -8.41
C ILE A 265 -9.34 -3.23 -8.76
N LYS A 266 -9.43 -2.63 -9.95
CA LYS A 266 -8.54 -1.54 -10.35
C LYS A 266 -8.70 -0.30 -9.48
N GLU A 267 -9.94 0.17 -9.30
CA GLU A 267 -10.22 1.37 -8.51
C GLU A 267 -9.83 1.21 -7.03
N LEU A 268 -9.85 -0.03 -6.53
CA LEU A 268 -9.62 -0.33 -5.13
C LEU A 268 -8.27 -1.01 -4.87
N TYR A 269 -7.42 -1.09 -5.89
CA TYR A 269 -6.16 -1.84 -5.86
C TYR A 269 -5.20 -1.38 -4.75
N GLU A 270 -5.23 -0.08 -4.42
CA GLU A 270 -4.41 0.53 -3.35
C GLU A 270 -4.88 0.18 -1.94
N TYR A 271 -6.17 -0.14 -1.79
CA TYR A 271 -6.80 -0.47 -0.52
C TYR A 271 -6.91 -1.98 -0.30
N ILE A 272 -6.50 -2.81 -1.26
CA ILE A 272 -6.42 -4.26 -1.06
C ILE A 272 -5.19 -4.55 -0.19
N PRO A 273 -5.36 -5.13 1.01
CA PRO A 273 -4.26 -5.45 1.91
C PRO A 273 -3.31 -6.45 1.25
N ARG A 274 -2.02 -6.10 1.20
CA ARG A 274 -0.96 -6.98 0.68
C ARG A 274 -0.10 -7.48 1.84
N PRO A 275 0.21 -8.79 1.90
CA PRO A 275 1.10 -9.33 2.93
C PRO A 275 2.46 -8.61 2.97
N ASN A 276 3.01 -8.25 1.81
CA ASN A 276 4.35 -7.66 1.71
C ASN A 276 4.46 -6.20 2.16
N THR A 277 3.34 -5.45 2.21
CA THR A 277 3.36 -4.07 2.75
C THR A 277 3.47 -4.02 4.27
N ALA A 278 3.24 -5.13 4.97
CA ALA A 278 3.43 -5.19 6.43
C ALA A 278 4.93 -5.31 6.79
N SER A 279 5.68 -6.18 6.10
CA SER A 279 7.13 -6.33 6.37
C SER A 279 7.98 -5.17 5.82
N SER A 280 7.56 -4.49 4.75
CA SER A 280 8.29 -3.32 4.24
C SER A 280 8.05 -2.03 5.03
N ARG A 281 7.13 -2.05 6.02
CA ARG A 281 6.80 -0.89 6.87
C ARG A 281 7.44 -0.93 8.27
N GLY A 282 8.30 -1.91 8.55
CA GLY A 282 9.16 -1.88 9.73
C GLY A 282 8.40 -1.78 11.06
N LEU A 283 7.45 -2.69 11.28
CA LEU A 283 7.00 -3.07 12.62
C LEU A 283 7.67 -4.39 13.02
#